data_AF-A0A7S1GRB0-F1
#
_entry.id   AF-A0A7S1GRB0-F1
#
_cell.length_a   1.000
_cell.length_b   1.000
_cell.length_c   1.000
_cell.angle_alpha   90.00
_cell.angle_beta   90.00
_cell.angle_gamma   90.00
#
_symmetry.space_group_name_H-M   'P 1'
#
loop_
_entity.id
_entity.type
_entity.pdbx_description
1 polymer ?
#
loop_
_entity_poly.entity_id
_entity_poly.type
_entity_poly.pdbx_seq_one_letter_code
_entity_poly.pdbx_strand_id
1 'polypeptide(L)'
;GPRPEGGGFDWYMGHLDALPVLRRYLRLVPPEGTVLHLGCGTSDLSLALRRELPRAKIINADFSHECLQIMRARHPEETWQAMDARALPLEDGSVDAVVEKGTMDALLRGGD
;
A
#
# COMPACT_ATOMS: atom_id res chain seq x y z
N GLY A 1 1.22 -7.13 21.36
CA GLY A 1 2.05 -8.33 21.64
C GLY A 1 3.39 -8.19 20.93
N PRO A 2 4.44 -8.91 21.34
CA PRO A 2 5.75 -8.85 20.69
C PRO A 2 5.66 -9.40 19.25
N ARG A 3 6.48 -8.83 18.35
CA ARG A 3 6.47 -9.09 16.90
C ARG A 3 7.02 -10.48 16.56
N PRO A 4 6.40 -11.24 15.63
CA PRO A 4 7.07 -12.38 15.01
C PRO A 4 8.17 -11.87 14.08
N GLU A 5 9.36 -12.47 14.17
CA GLU A 5 10.46 -12.19 13.26
C GLU A 5 10.09 -12.64 11.84
N GLY A 6 10.25 -11.75 10.85
CA GLY A 6 10.07 -12.07 9.43
C GLY A 6 8.73 -11.68 8.79
N GLY A 7 7.72 -11.26 9.55
CA GLY A 7 6.42 -10.83 9.02
C GLY A 7 6.34 -9.34 8.65
N GLY A 8 5.34 -8.95 7.86
CA GLY A 8 4.99 -7.54 7.65
C GLY A 8 4.43 -6.89 8.92
N PHE A 9 4.61 -5.56 9.07
CA PHE A 9 4.05 -4.82 10.20
C PHE A 9 2.76 -4.10 9.80
N ASP A 10 1.69 -4.35 10.56
CA ASP A 10 0.38 -3.77 10.34
C ASP A 10 0.00 -2.81 11.47
N TRP A 11 -0.25 -1.55 11.10
CA TRP A 11 -0.85 -0.56 12.01
C TRP A 11 -2.37 -0.81 12.14
N TYR A 12 -2.86 -0.72 13.39
CA TYR A 12 -4.27 -0.83 13.83
C TYR A 12 -5.00 -2.16 13.62
N MET A 13 -4.96 -2.72 12.41
CA MET A 13 -5.61 -3.96 12.02
C MET A 13 -4.69 -4.76 11.10
N GLY A 14 -4.71 -6.09 11.24
CA GLY A 14 -3.96 -6.98 10.35
C GLY A 14 -4.44 -6.80 8.90
N HIS A 15 -3.53 -6.94 7.94
CA HIS A 15 -3.85 -6.76 6.51
C HIS A 15 -5.03 -7.61 6.05
N LEU A 16 -5.21 -8.82 6.61
CA LEU A 16 -6.34 -9.69 6.31
C LEU A 16 -7.68 -9.18 6.86
N ASP A 17 -7.67 -8.44 7.96
CA ASP A 17 -8.90 -7.93 8.59
C ASP A 17 -9.57 -6.86 7.71
N ALA A 18 -8.78 -6.12 6.92
CA ALA A 18 -9.29 -5.12 5.98
C ALA A 18 -9.85 -5.75 4.68
N LEU A 19 -9.43 -6.96 4.32
CA LEU A 19 -9.75 -7.57 3.02
C LEU A 19 -11.24 -7.74 2.72
N PRO A 20 -12.11 -8.18 3.66
CA PRO A 20 -13.54 -8.31 3.38
C PRO A 20 -14.19 -7.00 2.92
N VAL A 21 -13.71 -5.86 3.44
CA VAL A 21 -14.16 -4.53 3.04
C VAL A 21 -13.52 -4.14 1.71
N LEU A 22 -12.20 -4.27 1.59
CA LEU A 22 -11.46 -3.88 0.38
C LEU A 22 -11.96 -4.63 -0.86
N ARG A 23 -12.21 -5.95 -0.78
CA ARG A 23 -12.74 -6.77 -1.88
C ARG A 23 -13.98 -6.18 -2.54
N ARG A 24 -14.83 -5.48 -1.77
CA ARG A 24 -16.04 -4.86 -2.31
C ARG A 24 -15.73 -3.72 -3.28
N TYR A 25 -14.61 -3.03 -3.08
CA TYR A 25 -14.19 -1.90 -3.90
C TYR A 25 -13.14 -2.31 -4.93
N LEU A 26 -12.24 -3.24 -4.61
CA LEU A 26 -11.22 -3.75 -5.54
C LEU A 26 -11.85 -4.35 -6.81
N ARG A 27 -13.05 -4.95 -6.71
CA ARG A 27 -13.79 -5.46 -7.89
C ARG A 27 -14.20 -4.37 -8.90
N LEU A 28 -14.14 -3.10 -8.52
CA LEU A 28 -14.46 -1.95 -9.39
C LEU A 28 -13.24 -1.50 -10.19
N VAL A 29 -12.03 -1.91 -9.80
CA VAL A 29 -10.80 -1.62 -10.52
C VAL A 29 -10.81 -2.41 -11.84
N PRO A 30 -10.53 -1.78 -12.99
CA PRO A 30 -10.36 -2.51 -14.25
C PRO A 30 -9.26 -3.58 -14.10
N PRO A 31 -9.33 -4.73 -14.80
CA PRO A 31 -8.32 -5.77 -14.65
C PRO A 31 -6.87 -5.30 -14.89
N GLU A 32 -6.66 -4.41 -15.87
CA GLU A 32 -5.37 -3.74 -16.18
C GLU A 32 -5.24 -2.35 -15.57
N GLY A 33 -6.10 -1.99 -14.61
CA GLY A 33 -6.09 -0.68 -13.98
C GLY A 33 -4.80 -0.43 -13.18
N THR A 34 -4.56 0.84 -12.86
CA THR A 34 -3.46 1.29 -12.02
C THR A 34 -3.97 1.60 -10.62
N VAL A 35 -3.38 0.96 -9.61
CA VAL A 35 -3.72 1.16 -8.20
C VAL A 35 -2.52 1.74 -7.45
N LEU A 36 -2.76 2.80 -6.71
CA LEU A 36 -1.79 3.36 -5.77
C LEU A 36 -2.08 2.83 -4.37
N HIS A 37 -1.14 2.05 -3.81
CA HIS A 37 -1.14 1.70 -2.39
C HIS A 37 -0.28 2.72 -1.64
N LEU A 38 -0.93 3.72 -1.07
CA LEU A 38 -0.30 4.90 -0.46
C LEU A 38 0.04 4.66 1.01
N GLY A 39 1.26 5.04 1.41
CA GLY A 39 1.80 4.78 2.74
C GLY A 39 1.88 3.28 3.06
N CYS A 40 2.45 2.50 2.15
CA CYS A 40 2.42 1.04 2.19
C CYS A 40 3.20 0.44 3.38
N GLY A 41 4.15 1.19 3.96
CA GLY A 41 5.01 0.75 5.04
C GLY A 41 5.68 -0.59 4.76
N THR A 42 5.70 -1.45 5.76
CA THR A 42 6.14 -2.85 5.65
C THR A 42 5.00 -3.84 5.83
N SER A 43 3.76 -3.42 5.55
CA SER A 43 2.57 -4.26 5.69
C SER A 43 2.50 -5.30 4.57
N ASP A 44 1.99 -6.50 4.89
CA ASP A 44 1.70 -7.54 3.89
C ASP A 44 0.42 -7.24 3.09
N LEU A 45 -0.23 -6.09 3.32
CA LEU A 45 -1.37 -5.63 2.52
C LEU A 45 -1.01 -5.49 1.04
N SER A 46 0.22 -5.10 0.70
CA SER A 46 0.70 -5.07 -0.70
C SER A 46 0.56 -6.43 -1.40
N LEU A 47 0.86 -7.52 -0.69
CA LEU A 47 0.75 -8.89 -1.21
C LEU A 47 -0.70 -9.31 -1.36
N ALA A 48 -1.54 -8.91 -0.41
CA ALA A 48 -2.96 -9.18 -0.51
C ALA A 48 -3.59 -8.42 -1.69
N LEU A 49 -3.23 -7.14 -1.90
CA LEU A 49 -3.65 -6.37 -3.07
C LEU A 49 -3.21 -7.03 -4.37
N ARG A 50 -1.96 -7.51 -4.45
CA ARG A 50 -1.47 -8.27 -5.61
C ARG A 50 -2.28 -9.54 -5.88
N ARG A 51 -2.66 -10.28 -4.83
CA ARG A 51 -3.48 -11.49 -4.97
C ARG A 51 -4.90 -11.19 -5.46
N GLU A 52 -5.50 -10.11 -4.98
CA GLU A 52 -6.86 -9.71 -5.37
C GLU A 52 -6.89 -9.04 -6.75
N LEU A 53 -5.80 -8.39 -7.17
CA LEU A 53 -5.67 -7.68 -8.46
C LEU A 53 -4.46 -8.19 -9.26
N PRO A 54 -4.46 -9.46 -9.72
CA PRO A 54 -3.28 -10.10 -10.31
C PRO A 54 -2.82 -9.51 -11.65
N ARG A 55 -3.68 -8.74 -12.32
CA ARG A 55 -3.40 -8.12 -13.63
C ARG A 55 -3.19 -6.60 -13.55
N ALA A 56 -3.50 -6.00 -12.40
CA ALA A 56 -3.42 -4.55 -12.24
C ALA A 56 -1.96 -4.12 -12.05
N LYS A 57 -1.66 -2.88 -12.45
CA LYS A 57 -0.41 -2.23 -12.08
C LYS A 57 -0.55 -1.67 -10.66
N ILE A 58 0.14 -2.27 -9.70
CA ILE A 58 0.13 -1.79 -8.30
C ILE A 58 1.41 -0.99 -8.03
N ILE A 59 1.26 0.26 -7.64
CA ILE A 59 2.34 1.14 -7.18
C ILE A 59 2.28 1.17 -5.66
N ASN A 60 3.23 0.53 -4.97
CA ASN A 60 3.36 0.63 -3.53
C ASN A 60 4.24 1.82 -3.19
N ALA A 61 3.66 2.82 -2.53
CA ALA A 61 4.29 4.10 -2.26
C ALA A 61 4.43 4.37 -0.77
N ASP A 62 5.60 4.83 -0.33
CA ASP A 62 5.83 5.30 1.03
C ASP A 62 6.89 6.41 1.05
N PHE A 63 6.90 7.26 2.07
CA PHE A 63 7.93 8.30 2.20
C PHE A 63 9.20 7.75 2.88
N SER A 64 9.08 6.69 3.70
CA SER A 64 10.21 6.07 4.39
C SER A 64 11.01 5.21 3.42
N HIS A 65 12.27 5.62 3.21
CA HIS A 65 13.21 4.87 2.38
C HIS A 65 13.55 3.52 3.00
N GLU A 66 13.59 3.45 4.34
CA GLU A 66 13.86 2.24 5.11
C GLU A 66 12.76 1.19 4.88
N CYS A 67 11.48 1.58 4.97
CA CYS A 67 10.36 0.68 4.67
C CYS A 67 10.45 0.13 3.25
N LEU A 68 10.72 0.99 2.26
CA LEU A 68 10.84 0.58 0.87
C LEU A 68 12.05 -0.33 0.62
N GLN A 69 13.18 -0.11 1.29
CA GLN A 69 14.34 -1.01 1.20
C GLN A 69 14.00 -2.40 1.74
N ILE A 70 13.33 -2.48 2.89
CA ILE A 70 12.87 -3.75 3.47
C ILE A 70 11.93 -4.46 2.50
N MET A 71 10.94 -3.76 1.95
CA MET A 71 9.94 -4.38 1.07
C MET A 71 10.53 -4.77 -0.29
N ARG A 72 11.45 -3.98 -0.87
CA ARG A 72 12.19 -4.38 -2.08
C ARG A 72 13.02 -5.64 -1.86
N ALA A 73 13.63 -5.80 -0.69
CA ALA A 73 14.40 -7.00 -0.36
C ALA A 73 13.50 -8.23 -0.19
N ARG A 74 12.29 -8.06 0.38
CA ARG A 74 11.32 -9.15 0.58
C ARG A 74 10.57 -9.53 -0.69
N HIS A 75 10.24 -8.55 -1.54
CA HIS A 75 9.33 -8.67 -2.70
C HIS A 75 9.86 -7.88 -3.91
N PRO A 76 10.99 -8.29 -4.50
CA PRO A 76 11.62 -7.58 -5.62
C PRO A 76 10.76 -7.53 -6.89
N GLU A 77 9.74 -8.39 -7.02
CA GLU A 77 8.79 -8.45 -8.12
C GLU A 77 7.71 -7.35 -8.10
N GLU A 78 7.55 -6.67 -6.96
CA GLU A 78 6.58 -5.60 -6.77
C GLU A 78 7.18 -4.23 -7.13
N THR A 79 6.30 -3.27 -7.46
CA THR A 79 6.73 -1.89 -7.73
C THR A 79 6.71 -1.08 -6.43
N TRP A 80 7.88 -0.60 -6.01
CA TRP A 80 8.09 0.18 -4.79
C TRP A 80 8.63 1.58 -5.11
N GLN A 81 7.91 2.64 -4.75
CA GLN A 81 8.27 4.02 -5.09
C GLN A 81 8.28 4.92 -3.85
N ALA A 82 9.29 5.79 -3.77
CA ALA A 82 9.34 6.80 -2.72
C ALA A 82 8.43 7.96 -3.12
N MET A 83 7.39 8.24 -2.33
CA MET A 83 6.47 9.36 -2.56
C MET A 83 6.02 9.96 -1.24
N ASP A 84 5.91 11.29 -1.20
CA ASP A 84 5.21 12.00 -0.13
C ASP A 84 3.73 12.11 -0.48
N ALA A 85 2.85 11.62 0.40
CA ALA A 85 1.40 11.67 0.22
C ALA A 85 0.85 13.10 0.05
N ARG A 86 1.59 14.12 0.53
CA ARG A 86 1.20 15.54 0.43
C ARG A 86 1.54 16.15 -0.93
N ALA A 87 2.43 15.51 -1.70
CA ALA A 87 2.91 16.00 -2.98
C ALA A 87 3.23 14.83 -3.91
N LEU A 88 2.18 14.16 -4.40
CA LEU A 88 2.31 13.00 -5.27
C LEU A 88 2.87 13.40 -6.65
N PRO A 89 3.98 12.79 -7.11
CA PRO A 89 4.54 13.05 -8.43
C PRO A 89 3.82 12.22 -9.51
N LEU A 90 2.49 12.30 -9.55
CA LEU A 90 1.62 11.58 -10.48
C LEU A 90 0.79 12.58 -11.27
N GLU A 91 0.43 12.21 -12.50
CA GLU A 91 -0.46 13.02 -13.34
C GLU A 91 -1.90 12.93 -12.82
N ASP A 92 -2.66 14.01 -12.97
CA ASP A 92 -4.08 14.01 -12.58
C ASP A 92 -4.85 12.93 -13.36
N GLY A 93 -5.61 12.10 -12.62
CA GLY A 93 -6.37 11.00 -13.20
C GLY A 93 -5.54 9.80 -13.67
N SER A 94 -4.25 9.71 -13.32
CA SER A 94 -3.37 8.61 -13.75
C SER A 94 -3.55 7.29 -13.01
N VAL A 95 -4.43 7.23 -12.00
CA VAL A 95 -4.70 6.02 -11.21
C VAL A 95 -6.21 5.78 -11.13
N ASP A 96 -6.61 4.52 -11.22
CA ASP A 96 -8.02 4.11 -11.17
C ASP A 96 -8.52 3.96 -9.73
N ALA A 97 -7.62 3.68 -8.79
CA ALA A 97 -7.95 3.59 -7.37
C ALA A 97 -6.75 3.91 -6.47
N VAL A 98 -7.06 4.40 -5.27
CA VAL A 98 -6.10 4.58 -4.17
C VAL A 98 -6.53 3.73 -2.99
N VAL A 99 -5.60 2.99 -2.41
CA VAL A 99 -5.77 2.24 -1.16
C VAL A 99 -4.77 2.78 -0.16
N GLU A 100 -5.24 3.18 1.01
CA GLU A 100 -4.39 3.56 2.15
C GLU A 100 -4.91 2.87 3.41
N LYS A 101 -4.00 2.56 4.34
CA LYS A 101 -4.35 2.00 5.65
C LYS A 101 -3.54 2.66 6.74
N GLY A 102 -4.09 3.71 7.33
CA GLY A 102 -3.51 4.42 8.48
C GLY A 102 -2.53 5.52 8.08
N THR A 103 -2.40 5.81 6.78
CA THR A 103 -1.56 6.89 6.27
C THR A 103 -2.19 8.23 6.62
N MET A 104 -3.52 8.34 6.51
CA MET A 104 -4.25 9.53 6.94
C MET A 104 -4.06 9.82 8.43
N ASP A 105 -4.10 8.80 9.28
CA ASP A 105 -3.83 8.95 10.72
C ASP A 105 -2.42 9.47 10.99
N ALA A 106 -1.43 8.99 10.24
CA ALA A 106 -0.05 9.46 10.34
C ALA A 106 0.08 10.94 9.95
N LEU A 107 -0.59 11.38 8.89
CA LEU A 107 -0.63 12.79 8.48
C LEU A 107 -1.31 13.66 9.54
N LEU A 108 -2.47 13.24 10.04
CA LEU A 108 -3.24 13.99 11.04
C LEU A 108 -2.52 14.11 12.39
N ARG A 109 -1.69 13.12 12.75
CA ARG A 109 -0.84 13.18 13.95
C ARG A 109 0.47 13.92 13.74
N GLY A 110 0.97 13.91 12.50
CA GLY A 110 2.21 14.58 12.11
C GLY A 110 2.12 16.10 12.21
N GLY A 111 0.90 16.66 12.11
CA GLY A 111 0.65 18.07 12.36
C GLY A 111 1.48 18.98 11.48
N ASP A 112 1.29 18.89 10.17
CA ASP A 112 1.74 19.90 9.19
C ASP A 112 0.53 20.42 8.41
#